data_AF-A5X2T3-F1
#
_entry.id   AF-A5X2T3-F1
#
_cell.length_a   1.000
_cell.length_b   1.000
_cell.length_c   1.000
_cell.angle_alpha   90.00
_cell.angle_beta   90.00
_cell.angle_gamma   90.00
#
_symmetry.space_group_name_H-M   'P 1'
#
loop_
_entity.id
_entity.type
_entity.pdbx_description
1 polymer ?
#
loop_
_entity_poly.entity_id
_entity_poly.type
_entity_poly.pdbx_seq_one_letter_code
_entity_poly.pdbx_strand_id
1 'polypeptide(L)' 'DAQVSLVIFANSGKMHEYCSPKTPLINILDAYQKQSGNRLWDAKHE' A
#
# COMPACT_ATOMS: atom_id res chain seq x y z
N ASP A 1 -7.29 -17.69 -0.61
CA ASP A 1 -6.85 -16.76 0.45
C ASP A 1 -6.66 -15.39 -0.20
N ALA A 2 -7.09 -14.29 0.42
CA ALA A 2 -7.08 -12.96 -0.18
C ALA A 2 -6.12 -12.03 0.57
N GLN A 3 -5.34 -11.25 -0.18
CA GLN A 3 -4.46 -10.21 0.36
C GLN A 3 -5.18 -8.86 0.30
N VAL A 4 -5.35 -8.21 1.44
CA VAL A 4 -6.12 -6.96 1.54
C VAL A 4 -5.36 -5.93 2.37
N SER A 5 -5.40 -4.68 1.93
CA SER A 5 -4.88 -3.53 2.68
C SER A 5 -5.82 -2.33 2.57
N LEU A 6 -5.83 -1.51 3.62
CA LEU A 6 -6.63 -0.30 3.74
C LEU A 6 -5.75 0.80 4.35
N VAL A 7 -5.69 1.95 3.67
CA VAL A 7 -5.03 3.16 4.16
C VAL A 7 -6.08 4.25 4.31
N ILE A 8 -6.14 4.89 5.49
CA ILE A 8 -7.07 5.99 5.80
C ILE A 8 -6.25 7.17 6.31
N PHE A 9 -6.50 8.36 5.75
CA PHE A 9 -6.02 9.62 6.31
C PHE A 9 -7.14 10.25 7.13
N ALA A 10 -6.90 10.44 8.43
CA ALA A 10 -7.81 11.19 9.28
C ALA A 10 -7.73 12.69 8.96
N ASN A 11 -8.74 13.46 9.34
CA ASN A 11 -8.73 14.94 9.18
C ASN A 11 -7.53 15.62 9.87
N SER A 12 -6.88 14.96 10.84
CA SER A 12 -5.65 15.42 11.47
C SER A 12 -4.39 15.25 10.61
N GLY A 13 -4.51 14.65 9.43
CA GLY A 13 -3.39 14.25 8.58
C GLY A 13 -2.71 12.94 9.01
N LYS A 14 -3.15 12.30 10.10
CA LYS A 14 -2.59 11.03 10.55
C LYS A 14 -2.98 9.89 9.61
N MET A 15 -2.00 9.10 9.21
CA MET A 15 -2.20 7.88 8.44
C MET A 15 -2.51 6.71 9.38
N HIS A 16 -3.56 5.97 9.06
CA HIS A 16 -3.91 4.70 9.67
C HIS A 16 -3.87 3.62 8.59
N GLU A 17 -3.24 2.50 8.89
CA GLU A 17 -3.15 1.37 7.98
C GLU A 17 -3.64 0.07 8.63
N TYR A 18 -4.25 -0.77 7.80
CA TYR A 18 -4.54 -2.15 8.10
C TYR A 18 -4.04 -3.02 6.96
N CYS A 19 -3.46 -4.17 7.29
CA CYS A 19 -3.12 -5.20 6.33
C CYS A 19 -3.54 -6.58 6.83
N SER A 20 -4.01 -7.43 5.92
CA SER A 20 -4.28 -8.83 6.23
C SER A 20 -3.00 -9.52 6.73
N PRO A 21 -3.11 -10.50 7.66
CA PRO A 21 -1.96 -11.25 8.12
C PRO A 21 -1.14 -11.80 6.95
N LYS A 22 0.19 -11.69 7.03
CA LYS A 22 1.16 -12.10 5.98
C LYS A 22 1.25 -11.19 4.74
N THR A 23 0.60 -10.03 4.71
CA THR A 23 0.73 -9.07 3.60
C THR A 23 1.26 -7.73 4.12
N PRO A 24 2.58 -7.49 4.18
CA PRO A 24 3.11 -6.16 4.46
C PRO A 24 2.57 -5.11 3.48
N LEU A 25 2.31 -3.88 3.94
CA LEU A 25 1.80 -2.80 3.09
C LEU A 25 2.67 -2.57 1.86
N ILE A 26 4.00 -2.62 1.99
CA ILE A 26 4.90 -2.40 0.85
C ILE A 26 4.68 -3.42 -0.27
N ASN A 27 4.37 -4.68 0.06
CA ASN A 27 4.19 -5.74 -0.93
C ASN A 27 2.91 -5.53 -1.76
N ILE A 28 1.81 -5.11 -1.12
CA ILE A 28 0.55 -4.88 -1.85
C ILE A 28 0.62 -3.62 -2.70
N LEU A 29 1.31 -2.57 -2.21
CA LEU A 29 1.52 -1.36 -2.98
C LEU A 29 2.42 -1.62 -4.20
N ASP A 30 3.47 -2.43 -4.04
CA ASP A 30 4.35 -2.83 -5.14
C ASP A 30 3.58 -3.65 -6.20
N ALA A 31 2.76 -4.61 -5.75
CA ALA A 31 1.88 -5.39 -6.63
C ALA A 31 0.88 -4.49 -7.37
N TYR A 32 0.27 -3.52 -6.67
CA TYR A 32 -0.64 -2.54 -7.28
C TYR A 32 0.07 -1.69 -8.34
N GLN A 33 1.26 -1.15 -8.04
CA GLN A 33 2.04 -0.36 -9.00
C GLN A 33 2.36 -1.19 -10.25
N LYS A 34 2.83 -2.43 -10.08
CA LYS A 34 3.16 -3.35 -11.19
C LYS A 34 1.95 -3.73 -12.04
N GLN A 35 0.77 -3.90 -11.43
CA GLN A 35 -0.42 -4.38 -12.14
C GLN A 35 -1.29 -3.26 -12.73
N SER A 36 -1.40 -2.12 -12.05
CA SER A 36 -2.22 -0.99 -12.50
C SER A 36 -1.51 -0.07 -13.48
N GLY A 37 -0.16 -0.10 -13.52
CA GLY A 37 0.65 0.88 -14.24
C GLY A 37 0.68 2.26 -13.57
N ASN A 38 -0.02 2.45 -12.45
CA ASN A 38 0.04 3.68 -11.68
C ASN A 38 1.35 3.74 -10.90
N ARG A 39 2.13 4.78 -11.16
CA ARG A 39 3.37 5.04 -10.42
C ARG A 39 3.04 5.66 -9.07
N LEU A 40 3.27 4.89 -8.01
CA LEU A 40 3.05 5.31 -6.64
C LEU A 40 4.28 6.01 -6.03
N TRP A 41 5.49 5.65 -6.46
CA TRP A 41 6.74 6.30 -6.02
C TRP A 41 7.83 6.29 -7.11
N ASP A 42 8.85 7.12 -6.90
CA ASP A 42 10.07 7.10 -7.69
C ASP A 42 11.02 5.99 -7.21
N ALA A 43 11.82 5.42 -8.14
CA ALA A 43 12.78 4.33 -7.90
C ALA A 43 13.91 4.67 -6.92
N LYS A 44 13.88 5.84 -6.27
CA LYS A 44 14.85 6.25 -5.25
C LYS A 44 14.73 5.45 -3.94
N HIS A 45 13.73 4.58 -3.82
CA HIS A 45 13.52 3.66 -2.69
C HIS A 45 13.39 2.19 -3.16
N GLU A 46 14.02 1.85 -4.29
CA GLU A 46 14.29 0.43 -4.62
C GLU A 46 15.34 -0.17 -3.68
#